data_AF-W8TPV3-F1
#
_entry.id   AF-W8TPV3-F1
#
_cell.length_a   1.000
_cell.length_b   1.000
_cell.length_c   1.000
_cell.angle_alpha   90.00
_cell.angle_beta   90.00
_cell.angle_gamma   90.00
#
_symmetry.space_group_name_H-M   'P 1'
#
loop_
_entity.id
_entity.type
_entity.pdbx_description
1 polymer ?
#
loop_
_entity_poly.entity_id
_entity_poly.type
_entity_poly.pdbx_seq_one_letter_code
_entity_poly.pdbx_strand_id
1 'polypeptide(L)'
;MKSGIGWWHIVRILMVNNQIFSFEDMGGFLKENKIEGSVVCCVPGALALDIAAKCDVDMSILYVNKNNIHEAAEFLKDIKEANPELYNMAMVQPENFGSLGEDLENLIDDYIAVPIDPNELSLRLRKVKRLGERTNEDVKPLLLQEELDEILQGKQVQKESACTASEATALDQALFENEETAELTPDSIDAGLLDLRASCKAGNTAREKNLNRYLLIGAGVVLITLMAFLFSQGKLTGLISAIFG
;
A
#
# COMPACT_ATOMS: atom_id res chain seq x y z
N MET A 1 24.85 -2.74 29.47
CA MET A 1 23.97 -3.65 28.70
C MET A 1 23.25 -2.79 27.67
N LYS A 2 23.60 -2.93 26.38
CA LYS A 2 22.88 -2.23 25.31
C LYS A 2 21.56 -2.97 25.10
N SER A 3 20.47 -2.44 25.63
CA SER A 3 19.12 -2.79 25.19
C SER A 3 18.99 -2.28 23.76
N GLY A 4 19.49 -3.05 22.80
CA GLY A 4 19.19 -2.83 21.39
C GLY A 4 17.69 -2.98 21.26
N ILE A 5 16.99 -1.86 21.05
CA ILE A 5 15.58 -1.85 20.69
C ILE A 5 15.54 -2.51 19.31
N GLY A 6 15.37 -3.83 19.30
CA GLY A 6 15.06 -4.56 18.08
C GLY A 6 13.73 -4.02 17.59
N TRP A 7 13.74 -3.41 16.40
CA TRP A 7 12.51 -3.01 15.75
C TRP A 7 11.86 -4.32 15.27
N TRP A 8 10.84 -4.75 16.00
CA TRP A 8 10.08 -5.94 15.62
C TRP A 8 9.20 -5.57 14.43
N HIS A 9 9.36 -6.26 13.31
CA HIS A 9 8.50 -6.08 12.16
C HIS A 9 7.10 -6.65 12.48
N ILE A 10 6.08 -5.79 12.46
CA ILE A 10 4.68 -6.14 12.70
C ILE A 10 4.06 -6.51 11.35
N VAL A 11 3.64 -7.77 11.20
CA VAL A 11 3.07 -8.27 9.93
C VAL A 11 1.64 -7.75 9.76
N ARG A 12 1.38 -7.04 8.67
CA ARG A 12 0.07 -6.48 8.33
C ARG A 12 -0.56 -7.28 7.20
N ILE A 13 -1.68 -7.93 7.52
CA ILE A 13 -2.36 -8.88 6.63
C ILE A 13 -3.70 -8.30 6.17
N LEU A 14 -3.90 -8.23 4.87
CA LEU A 14 -5.17 -7.88 4.25
C LEU A 14 -5.90 -9.13 3.77
N MET A 15 -7.05 -9.42 4.36
CA MET A 15 -7.90 -10.54 3.97
C MET A 15 -9.06 -10.03 3.11
N VAL A 16 -9.17 -10.53 1.88
CA VAL A 16 -10.12 -10.02 0.89
C VAL A 16 -11.18 -11.07 0.57
N ASN A 17 -12.45 -10.67 0.71
CA ASN A 17 -13.63 -11.48 0.40
C ASN A 17 -13.55 -12.89 1.01
N ASN A 18 -13.05 -12.98 2.25
CA ASN A 18 -12.83 -14.26 2.88
C ASN A 18 -14.09 -14.76 3.57
N GLN A 19 -14.62 -15.87 3.08
CA GLN A 19 -15.76 -16.57 3.70
C GLN A 19 -15.33 -17.84 4.44
N ILE A 20 -14.06 -18.21 4.34
CA ILE A 20 -13.52 -19.46 4.89
C ILE A 20 -12.91 -19.24 6.26
N PHE A 21 -12.34 -18.06 6.48
CA PHE A 21 -11.57 -17.76 7.67
C PHE A 21 -12.07 -16.48 8.33
N SER A 22 -12.35 -16.57 9.62
CA SER A 22 -12.73 -15.38 10.39
C SER A 22 -11.49 -14.54 10.74
N PHE A 23 -11.75 -13.30 11.12
CA PHE A 23 -10.71 -12.41 11.67
C PHE A 23 -10.12 -13.00 12.96
N GLU A 24 -10.98 -13.60 13.79
CA GLU A 24 -10.63 -14.24 15.05
C GLU A 24 -9.71 -15.44 14.84
N ASP A 25 -9.98 -16.28 13.83
CA ASP A 25 -9.13 -17.42 13.49
C ASP A 25 -7.71 -16.95 13.18
N MET A 26 -7.57 -15.95 12.29
CA MET A 26 -6.25 -15.40 11.93
C MET A 26 -5.52 -14.77 13.11
N GLY A 27 -6.24 -14.05 13.97
CA GLY A 27 -5.69 -13.54 15.22
C GLY A 27 -5.17 -14.67 16.13
N GLY A 28 -5.90 -15.79 16.20
CA GLY A 28 -5.48 -17.01 16.87
C GLY A 28 -4.16 -17.56 16.30
N PHE A 29 -4.08 -17.73 14.98
CA PHE A 29 -2.88 -18.24 14.31
C PHE A 29 -1.64 -17.37 14.53
N LEU A 30 -1.79 -16.05 14.45
CA LEU A 30 -0.69 -15.12 14.74
C LEU A 30 -0.18 -15.28 16.17
N LYS A 31 -1.10 -15.33 17.14
CA LYS A 31 -0.77 -15.48 18.56
C LYS A 31 -0.11 -16.81 18.87
N GLU A 32 -0.64 -17.92 18.38
CA GLU A 32 -0.09 -19.26 18.57
C GLU A 32 1.34 -19.38 18.01
N ASN A 33 1.62 -18.69 16.91
CA ASN A 33 2.93 -18.69 16.27
C ASN A 33 3.89 -17.60 16.78
N LYS A 34 3.48 -16.82 17.80
CA LYS A 34 4.27 -15.70 18.34
C LYS A 34 4.69 -14.71 17.26
N ILE A 35 3.78 -14.45 16.31
CA ILE A 35 3.96 -13.46 15.26
C ILE A 35 3.16 -12.23 15.68
N GLU A 36 3.86 -11.12 15.86
CA GLU A 36 3.21 -9.82 16.05
C GLU A 36 2.66 -9.36 14.69
N GLY A 37 1.37 -9.11 14.64
CA GLY A 37 0.71 -8.72 13.41
C GLY A 37 -0.68 -8.16 13.62
N SER A 38 -1.17 -7.48 12.60
CA SER A 38 -2.53 -6.96 12.52
C SER A 38 -3.21 -7.50 11.28
N VAL A 39 -4.49 -7.81 11.40
CA VAL A 39 -5.31 -8.32 10.32
C VAL A 39 -6.35 -7.26 9.96
N VAL A 40 -6.60 -7.07 8.68
CA VAL A 40 -7.70 -6.24 8.18
C VAL A 40 -8.52 -7.08 7.22
N CYS A 41 -9.80 -7.29 7.55
CA CYS A 41 -10.72 -8.01 6.69
C CYS A 41 -11.58 -7.01 5.92
N CYS A 42 -11.71 -7.20 4.61
CA CYS A 42 -12.57 -6.39 3.77
C CYS A 42 -13.30 -7.26 2.75
N VAL A 43 -14.55 -6.92 2.46
CA VAL A 43 -15.38 -7.63 1.47
C VAL A 43 -15.37 -6.90 0.13
N PRO A 44 -15.58 -5.57 0.06
CA PRO A 44 -15.55 -4.88 -1.23
C PRO A 44 -14.12 -4.80 -1.77
N GLY A 45 -13.89 -5.34 -2.98
CA GLY A 45 -12.57 -5.29 -3.64
C GLY A 45 -12.05 -3.86 -3.82
N ALA A 46 -12.93 -2.89 -4.10
CA ALA A 46 -12.54 -1.48 -4.19
C ALA A 46 -11.93 -0.94 -2.89
N LEU A 47 -12.49 -1.33 -1.73
CA LEU A 47 -11.94 -0.94 -0.43
C LEU A 47 -10.61 -1.66 -0.15
N ALA A 48 -10.50 -2.92 -0.55
CA ALA A 48 -9.26 -3.68 -0.45
C ALA A 48 -8.12 -3.02 -1.23
N LEU A 49 -8.40 -2.55 -2.44
CA LEU A 49 -7.44 -1.80 -3.27
C LEU A 49 -7.03 -0.48 -2.61
N ASP A 50 -8.00 0.27 -2.07
CA ASP A 50 -7.72 1.50 -1.33
C ASP A 50 -6.80 1.24 -0.12
N ILE A 51 -7.03 0.16 0.62
CA ILE A 51 -6.20 -0.24 1.75
C ILE A 51 -4.80 -0.65 1.27
N ALA A 52 -4.70 -1.50 0.25
CA ALA A 52 -3.42 -1.96 -0.28
C ALA A 52 -2.54 -0.81 -0.84
N ALA A 53 -3.18 0.24 -1.37
CA ALA A 53 -2.51 1.41 -1.94
C ALA A 53 -2.09 2.47 -0.89
N LYS A 54 -2.86 2.62 0.20
CA LYS A 54 -2.68 3.71 1.18
C LYS A 54 -2.10 3.25 2.51
N CYS A 55 -2.25 1.97 2.82
CA CYS A 55 -1.72 1.37 4.01
C CYS A 55 -0.58 0.45 3.59
N ASP A 56 0.47 0.45 4.40
CA ASP A 56 1.49 -0.56 4.27
C ASP A 56 0.89 -1.91 4.68
N VAL A 57 0.73 -2.80 3.71
CA VAL A 57 0.29 -4.17 3.91
C VAL A 57 1.43 -5.06 3.45
N ASP A 58 1.79 -6.05 4.26
CA ASP A 58 2.90 -6.94 3.95
C ASP A 58 2.41 -8.19 3.19
N MET A 59 1.14 -8.57 3.38
CA MET A 59 0.52 -9.73 2.75
C MET A 59 -0.96 -9.52 2.43
N SER A 60 -1.39 -9.94 1.24
CA SER A 60 -2.80 -10.13 0.91
C SER A 60 -3.18 -11.61 0.88
N ILE A 61 -4.40 -11.92 1.31
CA ILE A 61 -4.95 -13.28 1.29
C ILE A 61 -6.31 -13.22 0.60
N LEU A 62 -6.43 -13.93 -0.54
CA LEU A 62 -7.63 -13.98 -1.35
C LEU A 62 -8.15 -15.41 -1.46
N TYR A 63 -9.46 -15.59 -1.34
CA TYR A 63 -10.09 -16.88 -1.65
C TYR A 63 -10.43 -16.98 -3.14
N VAL A 64 -9.92 -18.03 -3.79
CA VAL A 64 -10.13 -18.29 -5.22
C VAL A 64 -10.83 -19.64 -5.42
N ASN A 65 -11.88 -19.61 -6.23
CA ASN A 65 -12.66 -20.75 -6.66
C ASN A 65 -13.09 -20.61 -8.12
N LYS A 66 -13.62 -21.67 -8.73
CA LYS A 66 -14.04 -21.68 -10.14
C LYS A 66 -14.96 -20.52 -10.56
N ASN A 67 -15.77 -19.97 -9.64
CA ASN A 67 -16.74 -18.92 -9.95
C ASN A 67 -16.14 -17.51 -9.89
N ASN A 68 -14.94 -17.33 -9.35
CA ASN A 68 -14.33 -16.00 -9.19
C ASN A 68 -12.88 -15.90 -9.70
N ILE A 69 -12.40 -16.88 -10.48
CA ILE A 69 -11.01 -16.90 -10.98
C ILE A 69 -10.71 -15.66 -11.82
N HIS A 70 -11.62 -15.25 -12.70
CA HIS A 70 -11.41 -14.08 -13.57
C HIS A 70 -11.38 -12.78 -12.77
N GLU A 71 -12.34 -12.60 -11.86
CA GLU A 71 -12.40 -11.44 -10.98
C GLU A 71 -11.21 -11.38 -10.02
N ALA A 72 -10.72 -12.54 -9.54
CA ALA A 72 -9.53 -12.64 -8.73
C ALA A 72 -8.26 -12.23 -9.50
N ALA A 73 -8.14 -12.61 -10.77
CA ALA A 73 -7.01 -12.24 -11.62
C ALA A 73 -6.98 -10.73 -11.89
N GLU A 74 -8.12 -10.14 -12.27
CA GLU A 74 -8.25 -8.68 -12.46
C GLU A 74 -7.92 -7.92 -11.17
N PHE A 75 -8.46 -8.39 -10.04
CA PHE A 75 -8.21 -7.78 -8.74
C PHE A 75 -6.74 -7.86 -8.32
N LEU A 76 -6.08 -9.00 -8.50
CA LEU A 76 -4.67 -9.17 -8.16
C LEU A 76 -3.77 -8.32 -9.07
N LYS A 77 -4.15 -8.14 -10.33
CA LYS A 77 -3.45 -7.22 -11.23
C LYS A 77 -3.53 -5.78 -10.72
N ASP A 78 -4.72 -5.30 -10.38
CA ASP A 78 -4.92 -3.97 -9.81
C ASP A 78 -4.16 -3.79 -8.48
N ILE A 79 -4.14 -4.83 -7.63
CA ILE A 79 -3.37 -4.83 -6.38
C ILE A 79 -1.87 -4.71 -6.66
N LYS A 80 -1.33 -5.46 -7.63
CA LYS A 80 0.10 -5.49 -7.93
C LYS A 80 0.57 -4.18 -8.57
N GLU A 81 -0.29 -3.55 -9.36
CA GLU A 81 -0.06 -2.20 -9.89
C GLU A 81 -0.04 -1.15 -8.77
N ALA A 82 -0.91 -1.28 -7.77
CA ALA A 82 -0.98 -0.35 -6.63
C ALA A 82 0.15 -0.56 -5.60
N ASN A 83 0.52 -1.80 -5.34
CA ASN A 83 1.56 -2.17 -4.39
C ASN A 83 2.37 -3.39 -4.92
N PRO A 84 3.46 -3.13 -5.68
CA PRO A 84 4.26 -4.18 -6.31
C PRO A 84 4.95 -5.13 -5.32
N GLU A 85 5.23 -4.67 -4.11
CA GLU A 85 5.93 -5.43 -3.07
C GLU A 85 5.00 -6.32 -2.23
N LEU A 86 3.67 -6.13 -2.37
CA LEU A 86 2.69 -6.89 -1.63
C LEU A 86 2.80 -8.39 -1.96
N TYR A 87 2.92 -9.20 -0.90
CA TYR A 87 2.93 -10.65 -1.01
C TYR A 87 1.51 -11.19 -1.16
N ASN A 88 1.18 -11.73 -2.32
CA ASN A 88 -0.15 -12.23 -2.64
C ASN A 88 -0.25 -13.74 -2.39
N MET A 89 -1.12 -14.15 -1.47
CA MET A 89 -1.42 -15.56 -1.23
C MET A 89 -2.85 -15.89 -1.62
N ALA A 90 -3.04 -16.98 -2.39
CA ALA A 90 -4.36 -17.49 -2.69
C ALA A 90 -4.72 -18.71 -1.83
N MET A 91 -5.94 -18.69 -1.28
CA MET A 91 -6.58 -19.87 -0.70
C MET A 91 -7.40 -20.55 -1.79
N VAL A 92 -7.10 -21.81 -2.07
CA VAL A 92 -7.70 -22.54 -3.19
C VAL A 92 -8.23 -23.89 -2.71
N GLN A 93 -9.42 -24.26 -3.18
CA GLN A 93 -9.91 -25.62 -2.94
C GLN A 93 -9.12 -26.62 -3.81
N PRO A 94 -8.77 -27.82 -3.30
CA PRO A 94 -8.00 -28.82 -4.03
C PRO A 94 -8.49 -29.10 -5.46
N GLU A 95 -9.81 -29.08 -5.67
CA GLU A 95 -10.43 -29.36 -6.97
C GLU A 95 -10.41 -28.17 -7.95
N ASN A 96 -9.94 -27.00 -7.52
CA ASN A 96 -9.81 -25.80 -8.34
C ASN A 96 -8.37 -25.51 -8.77
N PHE A 97 -7.36 -26.20 -8.22
CA PHE A 97 -5.96 -25.98 -8.61
C PHE A 97 -5.71 -26.18 -10.11
N GLY A 98 -6.35 -27.18 -10.73
CA GLY A 98 -6.23 -27.42 -12.18
C GLY A 98 -6.94 -26.38 -13.06
N SER A 99 -7.72 -25.48 -12.46
CA SER A 99 -8.42 -24.39 -13.17
C SER A 99 -7.69 -23.05 -13.06
N LEU A 100 -6.59 -22.97 -12.30
CA LEU A 100 -5.79 -21.76 -12.20
C LEU A 100 -5.12 -21.54 -13.57
N GLY A 101 -5.47 -20.45 -14.26
CA GLY A 101 -4.84 -20.08 -15.53
C GLY A 101 -3.49 -19.41 -15.31
N GLU A 102 -2.65 -19.40 -16.34
CA GLU A 102 -1.29 -18.81 -16.31
C GLU A 102 -1.29 -17.36 -15.83
N ASP A 103 -2.31 -16.57 -16.22
CA ASP A 103 -2.43 -15.16 -15.80
C ASP A 103 -2.49 -15.00 -14.29
N LEU A 104 -3.20 -15.91 -13.61
CA LEU A 104 -3.37 -15.88 -12.17
C LEU A 104 -2.11 -16.41 -11.46
N GLU A 105 -1.45 -17.41 -12.05
CA GLU A 105 -0.22 -17.99 -11.50
C GLU A 105 0.93 -16.98 -11.42
N ASN A 106 1.02 -16.06 -12.38
CA ASN A 106 2.05 -15.02 -12.37
C ASN A 106 1.80 -13.89 -11.36
N LEU A 107 0.60 -13.80 -10.79
CA LEU A 107 0.20 -12.74 -9.86
C LEU A 107 0.22 -13.18 -8.39
N ILE A 108 0.35 -14.49 -8.15
CA ILE A 108 0.29 -15.10 -6.82
C ILE A 108 1.69 -15.56 -6.41
N ASP A 109 2.13 -15.15 -5.22
CA ASP A 109 3.43 -15.54 -4.66
C ASP A 109 3.38 -16.90 -3.95
N ASP A 110 2.19 -17.31 -3.48
CA ASP A 110 1.98 -18.58 -2.78
C ASP A 110 0.52 -19.05 -2.75
N TYR A 111 0.32 -20.35 -2.57
CA TYR A 111 -0.99 -20.97 -2.48
C TYR A 111 -1.13 -21.72 -1.18
N ILE A 112 -2.33 -21.73 -0.60
CA ILE A 112 -2.68 -22.62 0.50
C ILE A 112 -3.98 -23.37 0.18
N ALA A 113 -3.98 -24.67 0.41
CA ALA A 113 -5.15 -25.50 0.17
C ALA A 113 -6.20 -25.29 1.28
N VAL A 114 -7.48 -25.45 0.91
CA VAL A 114 -8.60 -25.50 1.85
C VAL A 114 -9.03 -26.96 2.05
N PRO A 115 -9.24 -27.46 3.28
CA PRO A 115 -9.11 -26.76 4.56
C PRO A 115 -7.66 -26.44 4.92
N ILE A 116 -7.46 -25.31 5.60
CA ILE A 116 -6.14 -24.78 5.93
C ILE A 116 -5.47 -25.68 6.98
N ASP A 117 -4.25 -26.15 6.70
CA ASP A 117 -3.38 -26.73 7.73
C ASP A 117 -2.69 -25.61 8.52
N PRO A 118 -2.89 -25.54 9.85
CA PRO A 118 -2.20 -24.62 10.76
C PRO A 118 -0.69 -24.52 10.54
N ASN A 119 -0.03 -25.66 10.30
CA ASN A 119 1.42 -25.71 10.15
C ASN A 119 1.83 -25.04 8.84
N GLU A 120 1.11 -25.29 7.76
CA GLU A 120 1.34 -24.67 6.45
C GLU A 120 1.17 -23.14 6.51
N LEU A 121 0.08 -22.68 7.12
CA LEU A 121 -0.16 -21.25 7.29
C LEU A 121 0.96 -20.60 8.13
N SER A 122 1.38 -21.26 9.21
CA SER A 122 2.47 -20.75 10.04
C SER A 122 3.79 -20.58 9.28
N LEU A 123 4.11 -21.50 8.37
CA LEU A 123 5.33 -21.44 7.57
C LEU A 123 5.27 -20.24 6.62
N ARG A 124 4.11 -19.99 6.00
CA ARG A 124 3.91 -18.84 5.11
C ARG A 124 3.95 -17.51 5.86
N LEU A 125 3.31 -17.41 7.01
CA LEU A 125 3.36 -16.21 7.85
C LEU A 125 4.81 -15.89 8.28
N ARG A 126 5.61 -16.92 8.63
CA ARG A 126 7.04 -16.72 8.94
C ARG A 126 7.85 -16.32 7.71
N LYS A 127 7.50 -16.80 6.51
CA LYS A 127 8.13 -16.38 5.25
C LYS A 127 7.89 -14.88 5.02
N VAL A 128 6.65 -14.42 5.14
CA VAL A 128 6.28 -12.99 5.00
C VAL A 128 7.02 -12.14 6.04
N LYS A 129 7.02 -12.54 7.31
CA LYS A 129 7.76 -11.82 8.36
C LYS A 129 9.23 -11.60 7.99
N ARG A 130 9.92 -12.64 7.49
CA ARG A 130 11.33 -12.52 7.07
C ARG A 130 11.52 -11.63 5.85
N LEU A 131 10.55 -11.60 4.93
CA LEU A 131 10.60 -10.71 3.77
C LEU A 131 10.51 -9.25 4.23
N GLY A 132 9.57 -8.94 5.14
CA GLY A 132 9.45 -7.59 5.71
C GLY A 132 10.62 -7.17 6.60
N GLU A 133 11.31 -8.11 7.25
CA GLU A 133 12.55 -7.81 7.99
C GLU A 133 13.71 -7.42 7.04
N ARG A 134 13.83 -8.07 5.88
CA ARG A 134 14.91 -7.80 4.91
C ARG A 134 14.74 -6.43 4.24
N THR A 135 13.53 -6.09 3.81
CA THR A 135 13.27 -4.78 3.19
C THR A 135 13.61 -3.64 4.14
N ASN A 136 13.42 -3.81 5.46
CA ASN A 136 13.81 -2.82 6.45
C ASN A 136 15.34 -2.73 6.67
N GLU A 137 16.08 -3.82 6.52
CA GLU A 137 17.54 -3.81 6.64
C GLU A 137 18.22 -3.11 5.47
N ASP A 138 17.67 -3.25 4.25
CA ASP A 138 18.21 -2.60 3.05
C ASP A 138 17.97 -1.08 2.99
N VAL A 139 16.98 -0.56 3.75
CA VAL A 139 16.74 0.89 3.92
C VAL A 139 17.65 1.52 4.98
N LYS A 140 18.23 0.70 5.87
CA LYS A 140 19.11 1.13 6.96
C LYS A 140 20.40 1.87 6.56
N PRO A 141 20.99 1.72 5.36
CA PRO A 141 22.18 2.49 4.98
C PRO A 141 21.89 3.95 4.61
N LEU A 142 20.66 4.29 4.20
CA LEU A 142 20.36 5.60 3.61
C LEU A 142 20.01 6.66 4.66
N LEU A 143 19.22 6.30 5.68
CA LEU A 143 18.88 7.24 6.76
C LEU A 143 20.10 7.64 7.60
N LEU A 144 21.10 6.76 7.71
CA LEU A 144 22.36 7.09 8.39
C LEU A 144 23.25 8.03 7.57
N GLN A 145 23.11 8.09 6.25
CA GLN A 145 23.87 9.03 5.42
C GLN A 145 23.27 10.44 5.46
N GLU A 146 21.94 10.56 5.37
CA GLU A 146 21.27 11.87 5.44
C GLU A 146 21.45 12.55 6.81
N GLU A 147 21.38 11.80 7.91
CA GLU A 147 21.67 12.34 9.25
C GLU A 147 23.15 12.72 9.43
N LEU A 148 24.09 12.00 8.78
CA LEU A 148 25.51 12.34 8.80
C LEU A 148 25.81 13.61 7.99
N ASP A 149 25.13 13.79 6.86
CA ASP A 149 25.28 14.96 6.00
C ASP A 149 24.67 16.22 6.63
N GLU A 150 23.54 16.12 7.34
CA GLU A 150 23.00 17.24 8.15
C GLU A 150 23.93 17.62 9.31
N ILE A 151 24.55 16.65 9.99
CA ILE A 151 25.51 16.93 11.07
C ILE A 151 26.80 17.58 10.52
N LEU A 152 27.23 17.21 9.31
CA LEU A 152 28.39 17.81 8.65
C LEU A 152 28.10 19.22 8.13
N GLN A 153 26.90 19.47 7.59
CA GLN A 153 26.48 20.81 7.13
C GLN A 153 26.17 21.75 8.30
N GLY A 154 25.59 21.24 9.41
CA GLY A 154 25.35 22.02 10.63
C GLY A 154 26.63 22.45 11.37
N LYS A 155 27.75 21.75 11.16
CA LYS A 155 29.07 22.11 11.74
C LYS A 155 29.83 23.18 10.96
N GLN A 156 29.48 23.47 9.71
CA GLN A 156 30.15 24.54 8.95
C GLN A 156 29.63 25.94 9.30
N VAL A 157 28.41 26.08 9.84
CA VAL A 157 27.83 27.39 10.18
C VAL A 157 28.42 28.03 11.45
N GLN A 158 29.18 27.28 12.27
CA GLN A 158 29.84 27.84 13.46
C GLN A 158 31.33 28.19 13.28
N LYS A 159 31.89 28.05 12.08
CA LYS A 159 33.31 28.35 11.83
C LYS A 159 33.59 29.65 11.06
N GLU A 160 32.57 30.39 10.63
CA GLU A 160 32.76 31.64 9.87
C GLU A 160 32.51 32.94 10.67
N SER A 161 32.15 32.88 11.96
CA SER A 161 31.93 34.09 12.76
C SER A 161 33.15 34.53 13.60
N ALA A 162 34.36 34.24 13.14
CA ALA A 162 35.60 34.73 13.77
C ALA A 162 36.76 34.88 12.77
N CYS A 163 36.66 35.81 11.83
CA CYS A 163 37.80 36.64 11.42
C CYS A 163 37.36 37.84 10.58
N THR A 164 37.55 39.02 11.15
CA THR A 164 37.41 40.32 10.51
C THR A 164 38.51 40.56 9.47
N ALA A 165 38.09 41.11 8.32
CA ALA A 165 38.72 42.16 7.51
C ALA A 165 40.22 42.05 7.16
N SER A 166 40.52 41.92 5.86
CA SER A 166 41.43 42.83 5.13
C SER A 166 41.40 42.54 3.62
N GLU A 167 41.13 43.59 2.82
CA GLU A 167 41.69 43.94 1.49
C GLU A 167 41.83 42.84 0.41
N ALA A 168 41.10 42.89 -0.71
CA ALA A 168 41.22 43.79 -1.88
C ALA A 168 41.95 43.13 -3.07
N THR A 169 41.29 43.28 -4.23
CA THR A 169 41.81 43.48 -5.60
C THR A 169 42.25 42.32 -6.52
N ALA A 170 41.86 42.54 -7.79
CA ALA A 170 42.31 41.99 -9.08
C ALA A 170 41.78 40.59 -9.46
N LEU A 171 40.82 40.43 -10.40
CA LEU A 171 40.82 40.72 -11.84
C LEU A 171 41.74 39.75 -12.62
N ASP A 172 41.15 38.72 -13.24
CA ASP A 172 41.49 38.37 -14.62
C ASP A 172 40.39 37.54 -15.30
N GLN A 173 40.02 37.99 -16.50
CA GLN A 173 39.19 37.29 -17.48
C GLN A 173 40.13 36.57 -18.44
N ALA A 174 39.80 35.36 -18.89
CA ALA A 174 40.03 34.97 -20.28
C ALA A 174 39.33 33.66 -20.65
N LEU A 175 38.55 33.75 -21.74
CA LEU A 175 38.44 32.82 -22.87
C LEU A 175 38.30 31.31 -22.59
N PHE A 176 37.18 30.74 -23.04
CA PHE A 176 37.22 29.87 -24.22
C PHE A 176 35.83 29.79 -24.86
N GLU A 177 35.77 30.27 -26.10
CA GLU A 177 34.72 29.99 -27.08
C GLU A 177 34.81 28.51 -27.51
N ASN A 178 33.68 27.88 -27.77
CA ASN A 178 33.46 27.08 -28.98
C ASN A 178 31.99 26.64 -29.04
N GLU A 179 31.24 27.38 -29.86
CA GLU A 179 30.06 26.89 -30.56
C GLU A 179 30.49 25.81 -31.57
N GLU A 180 29.83 24.66 -31.56
CA GLU A 180 29.70 23.86 -32.77
C GLU A 180 28.25 23.37 -32.86
N THR A 181 27.54 23.98 -33.80
CA THR A 181 26.19 23.70 -34.22
C THR A 181 26.19 22.52 -35.18
N ALA A 182 25.49 21.44 -34.83
CA ALA A 182 25.10 20.41 -35.79
C ALA A 182 23.57 20.46 -35.96
N GLU A 183 23.17 21.00 -37.11
CA GLU A 183 21.81 20.93 -37.65
C GLU A 183 21.45 19.47 -37.98
N LEU A 184 20.33 18.99 -37.44
CA LEU A 184 19.63 17.81 -37.96
C LEU A 184 18.18 18.20 -38.21
N THR A 185 17.83 18.19 -39.48
CA THR A 185 16.49 18.40 -40.04
C THR A 185 15.53 17.29 -39.61
N PRO A 186 14.25 17.60 -39.30
CA PRO A 186 13.24 16.60 -39.04
C PRO A 186 12.41 16.36 -40.31
N ASP A 187 12.50 15.17 -40.89
CA ASP A 187 11.50 14.73 -41.86
C ASP A 187 11.11 13.26 -41.63
N SER A 188 9.81 13.09 -41.43
CA SER A 188 9.02 11.87 -41.56
C SER A 188 9.36 10.68 -40.66
N ILE A 189 8.45 10.35 -39.72
CA ILE A 189 7.83 9.02 -39.60
C ILE A 189 6.61 9.14 -38.65
N ASP A 190 5.46 8.83 -39.24
CA ASP A 190 4.25 8.21 -38.72
C ASP A 190 3.44 8.80 -37.56
N ALA A 191 2.34 9.41 -38.01
CA ALA A 191 1.07 9.52 -37.31
C ALA A 191 0.56 8.14 -36.87
N GLY A 192 0.56 7.90 -35.56
CA GLY A 192 -0.04 6.71 -34.98
C GLY A 192 -0.08 6.69 -33.46
N LEU A 193 -0.19 7.86 -32.80
CA LEU A 193 -0.14 7.91 -31.33
C LEU A 193 -0.90 9.09 -30.70
N LEU A 194 -2.11 9.39 -31.19
CA LEU A 194 -2.94 10.47 -30.65
C LEU A 194 -4.38 10.09 -30.26
N ASP A 195 -4.68 8.79 -30.09
CA ASP A 195 -6.03 8.36 -29.68
C ASP A 195 -6.12 7.63 -28.32
N LEU A 196 -5.01 7.55 -27.56
CA LEU A 196 -5.00 6.89 -26.23
C LEU A 196 -4.97 7.86 -25.03
N ARG A 197 -4.80 9.17 -25.24
CA ARG A 197 -4.85 10.16 -24.14
C ARG A 197 -6.24 10.75 -23.88
N ALA A 198 -7.21 10.53 -24.77
CA ALA A 198 -8.60 10.94 -24.55
C ALA A 198 -9.40 9.94 -23.69
N SER A 199 -9.01 8.66 -23.67
CA SER A 199 -9.76 7.61 -22.97
C SER A 199 -9.49 7.57 -21.45
N CYS A 200 -8.27 7.93 -21.00
CA CYS A 200 -7.94 7.94 -19.56
C CYS A 200 -8.51 9.13 -18.78
N LYS A 201 -8.87 10.24 -19.44
CA LYS A 201 -9.51 11.39 -18.75
C LYS A 201 -11.02 11.20 -18.51
N ALA A 202 -11.68 10.36 -19.30
CA ALA A 202 -13.10 10.05 -19.10
C ALA A 202 -13.33 9.09 -17.91
N GLY A 203 -12.43 8.12 -17.70
CA GLY A 203 -12.52 7.14 -16.61
C GLY A 203 -12.41 7.72 -15.20
N ASN A 204 -11.55 8.74 -14.99
CA ASN A 204 -11.37 9.34 -13.66
C ASN A 204 -12.59 10.14 -13.18
N THR A 205 -13.31 10.81 -14.10
CA THR A 205 -14.53 11.55 -13.70
C THR A 205 -15.74 10.66 -13.40
N ALA A 206 -15.78 9.44 -13.92
CA ALA A 206 -16.80 8.44 -13.56
C ALA A 206 -16.50 7.79 -12.20
N ARG A 207 -15.22 7.58 -11.87
CA ARG A 207 -14.77 6.96 -10.62
C ARG A 207 -15.01 7.85 -9.40
N GLU A 208 -14.78 9.17 -9.51
CA GLU A 208 -15.10 10.13 -8.43
C GLU A 208 -16.60 10.24 -8.12
N LYS A 209 -17.47 10.15 -9.14
CA LYS A 209 -18.92 10.23 -8.94
C LYS A 209 -19.49 9.01 -8.22
N ASN A 210 -18.88 7.83 -8.40
CA ASN A 210 -19.29 6.62 -7.70
C ASN A 210 -18.78 6.59 -6.26
N LEU A 211 -17.58 7.10 -5.98
CA LEU A 211 -17.03 7.16 -4.62
C LEU A 211 -17.89 8.03 -3.68
N ASN A 212 -18.40 9.17 -4.15
CA ASN A 212 -19.32 10.00 -3.38
C ASN A 212 -20.67 9.32 -3.10
N ARG A 213 -21.16 8.44 -3.99
CA ARG A 213 -22.40 7.68 -3.74
C ARG A 213 -22.22 6.64 -2.64
N TYR A 214 -21.10 5.92 -2.60
CA TYR A 214 -20.84 4.93 -1.56
C TYR A 214 -20.58 5.56 -0.19
N LEU A 215 -19.93 6.72 -0.13
CA LEU A 215 -19.73 7.46 1.12
C LEU A 215 -21.08 7.92 1.74
N LEU A 216 -22.01 8.40 0.90
CA LEU A 216 -23.36 8.79 1.31
C LEU A 216 -24.21 7.61 1.80
N ILE A 217 -24.12 6.45 1.13
CA ILE A 217 -24.84 5.24 1.54
C ILE A 217 -24.27 4.69 2.84
N GLY A 218 -22.93 4.64 2.99
CA GLY A 218 -22.27 4.18 4.20
C GLY A 218 -22.60 5.06 5.42
N ALA A 219 -22.53 6.38 5.26
CA ALA A 219 -22.92 7.32 6.32
C ALA A 219 -24.40 7.18 6.71
N GLY A 220 -25.28 6.95 5.74
CA GLY A 220 -26.71 6.71 5.99
C GLY A 220 -26.97 5.45 6.82
N VAL A 221 -26.31 4.33 6.50
CA VAL A 221 -26.49 3.07 7.25
C VAL A 221 -25.96 3.20 8.68
N VAL A 222 -24.81 3.84 8.88
CA VAL A 222 -24.26 4.09 10.22
C VAL A 222 -25.20 4.98 11.04
N LEU A 223 -25.75 6.04 10.44
CA LEU A 223 -26.68 6.95 11.11
C LEU A 223 -27.99 6.24 11.51
N ILE A 224 -28.56 5.42 10.64
CA ILE A 224 -29.78 4.64 10.92
C ILE A 224 -29.53 3.65 12.06
N THR A 225 -28.39 2.97 12.04
CA THR A 225 -28.03 1.98 13.08
C THR A 225 -27.79 2.67 14.42
N LEU A 226 -27.15 3.85 14.42
CA LEU A 226 -26.94 4.67 15.61
C LEU A 226 -28.27 5.19 16.18
N MET A 227 -29.18 5.66 15.32
CA MET A 227 -30.53 6.10 15.72
C MET A 227 -31.35 4.97 16.33
N ALA A 228 -31.32 3.77 15.72
CA ALA A 228 -31.99 2.58 16.26
C ALA A 228 -31.43 2.18 17.63
N PHE A 229 -30.10 2.26 17.80
CA PHE A 229 -29.44 2.01 19.08
C PHE A 229 -29.85 3.03 20.15
N LEU A 230 -29.84 4.33 19.83
CA LEU A 230 -30.25 5.40 20.75
C LEU A 230 -31.74 5.31 21.12
N PHE A 231 -32.58 4.87 20.18
CA PHE A 231 -34.00 4.60 20.43
C PHE A 231 -34.19 3.43 21.39
N SER A 232 -33.45 2.32 21.21
CA SER A 232 -33.47 1.17 22.14
C SER A 232 -33.04 1.54 23.57
N GLN A 233 -32.22 2.57 23.74
CA GLN A 233 -31.74 3.03 25.04
C GLN A 233 -32.65 4.08 25.71
N GLY A 234 -33.79 4.44 25.08
CA GLY A 234 -34.70 5.46 25.59
C GLY A 234 -34.12 6.88 25.62
N LYS A 235 -32.97 7.12 25.00
CA LYS A 235 -32.26 8.42 25.02
C LYS A 235 -32.71 9.38 23.93
N LEU A 236 -33.50 8.91 22.96
CA LEU A 236 -33.91 9.72 21.82
C LEU A 236 -34.88 10.86 22.20
N THR A 237 -35.71 10.66 23.22
CA THR A 237 -36.69 11.66 23.67
C THR A 237 -36.04 12.91 24.26
N GLY A 238 -34.92 12.75 24.98
CA GLY A 238 -34.16 13.87 25.54
C GLY A 238 -33.45 14.70 24.47
N LEU A 239 -32.97 14.06 23.40
CA LEU A 239 -32.22 14.74 22.34
C LEU A 239 -33.14 15.57 21.43
N ILE A 240 -34.35 15.07 21.14
CA ILE A 240 -35.37 15.83 20.37
C ILE A 240 -35.84 17.06 21.16
N SER A 241 -36.04 16.92 22.47
CA SER A 241 -36.42 18.05 23.33
C SER A 241 -35.34 19.13 23.44
N ALA A 242 -34.07 18.79 23.25
CA ALA A 242 -32.96 19.75 23.30
C ALA A 242 -32.70 20.47 21.97
N ILE A 243 -33.17 19.91 20.85
CA ILE A 243 -33.02 20.52 19.52
C ILE A 243 -34.22 21.43 19.19
N PHE A 244 -35.41 21.09 19.69
CA PHE A 244 -36.66 21.79 19.37
C PHE A 244 -37.29 22.57 20.53
N GLY A 245 -36.63 22.63 21.69
CA GLY A 245 -37.04 23.44 22.85
C GLY A 245 -36.02 24.52 23.15
#